data_AF-A0A7S2BD92-F1
#
_entry.id   AF-A0A7S2BD92-F1
#
_cell.length_a   1.000
_cell.length_b   1.000
_cell.length_c   1.000
_cell.angle_alpha   90.00
_cell.angle_beta   90.00
_cell.angle_gamma   90.00
#
_symmetry.space_group_name_H-M   'P 1'
#
loop_
_entity.id
_entity.type
_entity.pdbx_description
1 polymer ?
#
loop_
_entity_poly.entity_id
_entity_poly.type
_entity_poly.pdbx_seq_one_letter_code
_entity_poly.pdbx_strand_id
1 'polypeptide(L)'
;RANERRPVPNVSAPMDSYVGSITNITIRNVVATDVAGSHGNFTLTLDGQPPMTYEADGVEVEEVHYVGPGLEIKNVSVTVKGGGVEADVMLNPPHSPTDYTPRSLGVRPSFALFLRRTLGIDIEEFTVAWETGAKDERPGVILDQCDSTAYPVVLGNCAAMPRDRLKVSYDVGLRNGSTFFQDGSTNLKVAHID
;
A
#
# COMPACT_ATOMS: atom_id res chain seq x y z
N ARG A 1 -21.24 8.45 22.57
CA ARG A 1 -21.23 6.96 22.52
C ARG A 1 -19.82 6.59 22.10
N ALA A 2 -19.07 5.92 22.97
CA ALA A 2 -17.69 5.53 22.67
C ALA A 2 -17.71 4.45 21.58
N ASN A 3 -16.96 4.66 20.49
CA ASN A 3 -16.72 3.61 19.51
C ASN A 3 -15.84 2.56 20.19
N GLU A 4 -16.41 1.41 20.50
CA GLU A 4 -15.66 0.22 20.89
C GLU A 4 -14.78 -0.18 19.69
N ARG A 5 -13.49 0.18 19.73
CA ARG A 5 -12.49 -0.44 18.87
C ARG A 5 -12.53 -1.93 19.20
N ARG A 6 -12.76 -2.77 18.18
CA ARG A 6 -12.70 -4.22 18.36
C ARG A 6 -11.32 -4.59 18.92
N PRO A 7 -11.22 -5.56 19.84
CA PRO A 7 -9.94 -6.02 20.33
C PRO A 7 -9.08 -6.46 19.14
N VAL A 8 -7.87 -5.89 19.05
CA VAL A 8 -6.85 -6.35 18.11
C VAL A 8 -6.68 -7.85 18.34
N PRO A 9 -6.80 -8.70 17.30
CA PRO A 9 -6.59 -10.14 17.44
C PRO A 9 -5.26 -10.36 18.15
N ASN A 10 -5.28 -11.18 19.20
CA ASN A 10 -4.09 -11.57 19.92
C ASN A 10 -3.12 -12.22 18.90
N VAL A 11 -2.03 -11.53 18.57
CA VAL A 11 -1.06 -11.93 17.51
C VAL A 11 -0.18 -13.12 17.97
N SER A 12 -0.74 -14.02 18.80
CA SER A 12 0.00 -15.05 19.52
C SER A 12 0.17 -16.36 18.73
N ALA A 13 -0.26 -16.42 17.47
CA ALA A 13 0.25 -17.46 16.59
C ALA A 13 1.61 -16.97 16.08
N PRO A 14 2.73 -17.61 16.45
CA PRO A 14 4.01 -17.25 15.88
C PRO A 14 3.91 -17.55 14.38
N MET A 15 3.80 -16.52 13.54
CA MET A 15 4.40 -16.61 12.22
C MET A 15 5.87 -16.85 12.50
N ASP A 16 6.41 -17.97 12.01
CA ASP A 16 7.83 -18.22 12.09
C ASP A 16 8.54 -16.99 11.54
N SER A 17 9.30 -16.31 12.40
CA SER A 17 10.02 -15.10 12.00
C SER A 17 11.13 -15.53 11.06
N TYR A 18 10.83 -15.63 9.77
CA TYR A 18 11.83 -15.88 8.75
C TYR A 18 12.80 -14.70 8.70
N VAL A 19 14.06 -14.99 8.35
CA VAL A 19 15.04 -13.94 8.05
C VAL A 19 14.45 -13.02 6.96
N GLY A 20 14.40 -11.72 7.22
CA GLY A 20 13.82 -10.73 6.29
C GLY A 20 12.35 -10.40 6.54
N SER A 21 11.70 -10.99 7.55
CA SER A 21 10.31 -10.64 7.90
C SER A 21 10.20 -9.20 8.42
N ILE A 22 9.21 -8.47 7.88
CA ILE A 22 8.92 -7.09 8.26
C ILE A 22 7.56 -7.07 8.97
N THR A 23 7.56 -6.97 10.31
CA THR A 23 6.35 -7.05 11.15
C THR A 23 6.38 -6.01 12.27
N ASN A 24 5.24 -5.76 12.91
CA ASN A 24 5.12 -4.91 14.11
C ASN A 24 5.71 -3.49 13.92
N ILE A 25 5.40 -2.86 12.80
CA ILE A 25 5.85 -1.50 12.47
C ILE A 25 4.78 -0.49 12.89
N THR A 26 5.21 0.63 13.45
CA THR A 26 4.33 1.74 13.78
C THR A 26 4.88 3.03 13.20
N ILE A 27 4.09 3.70 12.37
CA ILE A 27 4.37 5.01 11.79
C ILE A 27 3.25 5.95 12.23
N ARG A 28 3.57 6.98 13.02
CA ARG A 28 2.56 7.91 13.52
C ARG A 28 3.00 9.36 13.51
N ASN A 29 2.03 10.26 13.37
CA ASN A 29 2.22 11.71 13.49
C ASN A 29 3.25 12.26 12.48
N VAL A 30 3.14 11.82 11.22
CA VAL A 30 4.05 12.22 10.15
C VAL A 30 3.38 13.25 9.27
N VAL A 31 4.08 14.36 9.01
CA VAL A 31 3.72 15.30 7.95
C VAL A 31 4.90 15.36 6.98
N ALA A 32 4.64 15.02 5.72
CA ALA A 32 5.63 15.06 4.66
C ALA A 32 5.13 15.95 3.52
N THR A 33 5.97 16.86 3.07
CA THR A 33 5.70 17.79 1.95
C THR A 33 6.85 17.76 0.97
N ASP A 34 6.62 18.23 -0.27
CA ASP A 34 7.66 18.23 -1.32
C ASP A 34 8.19 16.81 -1.61
N VAL A 35 7.31 15.81 -1.50
CA VAL A 35 7.72 14.40 -1.62
C VAL A 35 7.78 14.00 -3.10
N ALA A 36 8.96 13.59 -3.53
CA ALA A 36 9.25 13.16 -4.90
C ALA A 36 9.98 11.82 -4.94
N GLY A 37 9.71 11.01 -5.96
CA GLY A 37 10.50 9.81 -6.28
C GLY A 37 11.65 10.14 -7.22
N SER A 38 12.64 9.24 -7.34
CA SER A 38 13.77 9.40 -8.27
C SER A 38 13.37 9.56 -9.74
N HIS A 39 12.16 9.12 -10.09
CA HIS A 39 11.57 9.23 -11.43
C HIS A 39 10.42 10.26 -11.49
N GLY A 40 10.41 11.25 -10.58
CA GLY A 40 9.37 12.29 -10.50
C GLY A 40 8.11 11.84 -9.76
N ASN A 41 7.75 10.56 -9.84
CA ASN A 41 6.53 10.02 -9.25
C ASN A 41 6.84 9.30 -7.92
N PHE A 42 6.36 9.87 -6.81
CA PHE A 42 6.43 9.23 -5.48
C PHE A 42 5.22 8.32 -5.24
N THR A 43 5.43 7.30 -4.43
CA THR A 43 4.40 6.38 -3.90
C THR A 43 5.00 5.66 -2.71
N LEU A 44 4.32 5.68 -1.56
CA LEU A 44 4.66 4.85 -0.41
C LEU A 44 4.39 3.39 -0.79
N THR A 45 5.39 2.53 -0.63
CA THR A 45 5.33 1.15 -1.10
C THR A 45 5.67 0.19 0.03
N LEU A 46 4.82 -0.82 0.22
CA LEU A 46 5.13 -2.02 0.99
C LEU A 46 4.92 -3.20 0.06
N ASP A 47 5.93 -4.05 -0.06
CA ASP A 47 5.97 -5.11 -1.06
C ASP A 47 6.57 -6.38 -0.44
N GLY A 48 5.72 -7.39 -0.29
CA GLY A 48 6.14 -8.72 0.15
C GLY A 48 6.74 -9.54 -0.99
N GLN A 49 7.64 -10.46 -0.64
CA GLN A 49 8.37 -11.31 -1.58
C GLN A 49 7.48 -12.49 -2.04
N PRO A 50 7.28 -12.70 -3.36
CA PRO A 50 6.55 -13.86 -3.87
C PRO A 50 7.44 -15.12 -3.90
N PRO A 51 6.83 -16.31 -4.02
CA PRO A 51 7.52 -17.52 -4.43
C PRO A 51 8.14 -17.31 -5.81
N MET A 52 9.42 -17.63 -5.93
CA MET A 52 10.11 -17.60 -7.21
C MET A 52 11.50 -18.24 -7.11
N THR A 53 11.89 -18.85 -8.23
CA THR A 53 13.22 -19.43 -8.42
C THR A 53 14.08 -18.46 -9.23
N TYR A 54 15.26 -18.14 -8.71
CA TYR A 54 16.24 -17.29 -9.36
C TYR A 54 17.43 -18.13 -9.80
N GLU A 55 17.30 -18.71 -10.99
CA GLU A 55 18.28 -19.62 -11.61
C GLU A 55 19.70 -19.05 -11.65
N ALA A 56 19.85 -17.74 -11.83
CA ALA A 56 21.15 -17.09 -11.96
C ALA A 56 21.95 -17.04 -10.64
N ASP A 57 21.25 -16.98 -9.50
CA ASP A 57 21.84 -16.79 -8.17
C ASP A 57 21.68 -18.02 -7.27
N GLY A 58 20.98 -19.06 -7.74
CA GLY A 58 20.67 -20.27 -6.96
C GLY A 58 19.77 -19.99 -5.76
N VAL A 59 19.01 -18.89 -5.79
CA VAL A 59 18.09 -18.50 -4.71
C VAL A 59 16.68 -18.97 -5.07
N GLU A 60 16.08 -19.74 -4.18
CA GLU A 60 14.69 -20.16 -4.29
C GLU A 60 13.89 -19.60 -3.12
N VAL A 61 12.78 -18.95 -3.45
CA VAL A 61 11.76 -18.56 -2.49
C VAL A 61 10.57 -19.49 -2.73
N GLU A 62 10.29 -20.37 -1.79
CA GLU A 62 9.26 -21.40 -1.95
C GLU A 62 7.84 -20.88 -1.67
N GLU A 63 7.72 -19.85 -0.82
CA GLU A 63 6.43 -19.31 -0.37
C GLU A 63 6.36 -17.78 -0.40
N VAL A 64 5.15 -17.22 -0.24
CA VAL A 64 4.98 -15.77 -0.12
C VAL A 64 5.47 -15.33 1.25
N HIS A 65 6.43 -14.40 1.30
CA HIS A 65 6.78 -13.68 2.51
C HIS A 65 6.08 -12.32 2.54
N TYR A 66 5.05 -12.23 3.35
CA TYR A 66 4.26 -11.01 3.49
C TYR A 66 5.00 -9.93 4.29
N VAL A 67 4.64 -8.67 4.03
CA VAL A 67 4.85 -7.58 5.00
C VAL A 67 3.67 -7.54 5.96
N GLY A 68 3.95 -7.54 7.26
CA GLY A 68 2.97 -7.69 8.34
C GLY A 68 2.97 -9.09 8.97
N PRO A 69 2.21 -9.31 10.06
CA PRO A 69 1.16 -8.43 10.58
C PRO A 69 1.70 -7.34 11.52
N GLY A 70 0.78 -6.52 12.03
CA GLY A 70 1.06 -5.54 13.07
C GLY A 70 1.62 -4.22 12.54
N LEU A 71 1.31 -3.88 11.29
CA LEU A 71 1.71 -2.59 10.74
C LEU A 71 0.61 -1.57 10.99
N GLU A 72 0.97 -0.48 11.66
CA GLU A 72 0.07 0.64 11.93
C GLU A 72 0.60 1.93 11.31
N ILE A 73 -0.25 2.59 10.52
CA ILE A 73 -0.01 3.94 9.99
C ILE A 73 -1.12 4.85 10.52
N LYS A 74 -0.78 5.79 11.39
CA LYS A 74 -1.78 6.65 12.04
C LYS A 74 -1.45 8.13 12.06
N ASN A 75 -2.42 8.98 11.72
CA ASN A 75 -2.26 10.43 11.70
C ASN A 75 -1.04 10.83 10.82
N VAL A 76 -1.15 10.50 9.54
CA VAL A 76 -0.09 10.73 8.55
C VAL A 76 -0.65 11.54 7.39
N SER A 77 0.03 12.64 7.06
CA SER A 77 -0.32 13.51 5.94
C SER A 77 0.85 13.63 4.97
N VAL A 78 0.60 13.36 3.69
CA VAL A 78 1.64 13.40 2.65
C VAL A 78 1.19 14.27 1.48
N THR A 79 2.04 15.21 1.06
CA THR A 79 1.89 16.01 -0.17
C THR A 79 2.97 15.63 -1.17
N VAL A 80 2.57 14.98 -2.26
CA VAL A 80 3.47 14.50 -3.33
C VAL A 80 3.54 15.47 -4.51
N LYS A 81 4.56 15.34 -5.36
CA LYS A 81 4.63 16.10 -6.62
C LYS A 81 3.53 15.78 -7.65
N GLY A 82 2.94 14.58 -7.59
CA GLY A 82 2.05 14.06 -8.64
C GLY A 82 2.83 13.60 -9.88
N GLY A 83 2.18 13.63 -11.06
CA GLY A 83 2.82 13.37 -12.35
C GLY A 83 2.52 12.01 -12.99
N GLY A 84 1.78 11.13 -12.32
CA GLY A 84 1.35 9.86 -12.90
C GLY A 84 0.23 9.99 -13.93
N VAL A 85 0.18 9.06 -14.87
CA VAL A 85 -0.84 8.97 -15.93
C VAL A 85 -1.78 7.78 -15.70
N GLU A 86 -2.96 7.80 -16.30
CA GLU A 86 -3.97 6.73 -16.13
C GLU A 86 -3.42 5.35 -16.53
N ALA A 87 -2.56 5.29 -17.55
CA ALA A 87 -1.96 4.04 -18.01
C ALA A 87 -1.04 3.39 -16.95
N ASP A 88 -0.52 4.17 -16.00
CA ASP A 88 0.38 3.66 -14.96
C ASP A 88 -0.33 2.71 -13.99
N VAL A 89 -1.66 2.81 -13.88
CA VAL A 89 -2.50 1.97 -13.00
C VAL A 89 -2.32 0.48 -13.28
N MET A 90 -2.07 0.13 -14.54
CA MET A 90 -1.89 -1.25 -14.99
C MET A 90 -0.45 -1.76 -14.85
N LEU A 91 0.50 -0.90 -14.45
CA LEU A 91 1.88 -1.33 -14.27
C LEU A 91 1.99 -2.35 -13.15
N ASN A 92 2.81 -3.36 -13.38
CA ASN A 92 3.22 -4.33 -12.36
C ASN A 92 4.69 -4.08 -12.04
N PRO A 93 5.01 -3.36 -10.93
CA PRO A 93 6.39 -3.10 -10.55
C PRO A 93 7.22 -4.39 -10.51
N PRO A 94 8.43 -4.40 -11.07
CA PRO A 94 9.27 -5.60 -11.10
C PRO A 94 9.61 -6.06 -9.68
N HIS A 95 9.93 -7.33 -9.53
CA HIS A 95 10.52 -7.87 -8.30
C HIS A 95 11.91 -8.40 -8.64
N SER A 96 12.92 -7.99 -7.87
CA SER A 96 14.30 -8.42 -8.03
C SER A 96 14.76 -9.20 -6.80
N PRO A 97 15.54 -10.29 -6.95
CA PRO A 97 16.08 -11.06 -5.81
C PRO A 97 17.18 -10.31 -5.08
N THR A 98 17.88 -9.48 -5.83
CA THR A 98 19.19 -8.94 -5.46
C THR A 98 19.17 -7.41 -5.45
N ASP A 99 18.13 -6.78 -6.00
CA ASP A 99 17.97 -5.33 -6.01
C ASP A 99 16.75 -4.89 -5.19
N TYR A 100 17.02 -4.58 -3.92
CA TYR A 100 16.04 -4.02 -2.98
C TYR A 100 15.98 -2.49 -3.02
N THR A 101 16.60 -1.83 -4.01
CA THR A 101 16.60 -0.37 -4.07
C THR A 101 15.21 0.14 -4.47
N PRO A 102 14.58 1.07 -3.73
CA PRO A 102 13.23 1.55 -4.06
C PRO A 102 13.08 2.13 -5.48
N ARG A 103 14.18 2.57 -6.09
CA ARG A 103 14.21 3.07 -7.47
C ARG A 103 14.02 1.98 -8.53
N SER A 104 14.38 0.73 -8.23
CA SER A 104 14.29 -0.41 -9.16
C SER A 104 12.83 -0.79 -9.46
N LEU A 105 11.92 -0.46 -8.55
CA LEU A 105 10.47 -0.66 -8.69
C LEU A 105 9.82 0.24 -9.75
N GLY A 106 10.54 1.23 -10.29
CA GLY A 106 10.02 2.10 -11.34
C GLY A 106 8.81 2.93 -10.90
N VAL A 107 7.86 3.14 -11.82
CA VAL A 107 6.59 3.83 -11.56
C VAL A 107 5.61 2.84 -10.93
N ARG A 108 4.90 3.28 -9.90
CA ARG A 108 3.93 2.48 -9.16
C ARG A 108 2.49 2.81 -9.61
N PRO A 109 1.55 1.87 -9.49
CA PRO A 109 0.19 2.03 -10.04
C PRO A 109 -0.72 2.98 -9.25
N SER A 110 -0.31 3.40 -8.06
CA SER A 110 -0.98 4.41 -7.23
C SER A 110 -0.14 5.67 -7.14
N PHE A 111 -0.72 6.82 -6.79
CA PHE A 111 0.08 8.01 -6.45
C PHE A 111 0.44 8.14 -4.96
N ALA A 112 -0.28 7.44 -4.07
CA ALA A 112 -0.05 7.55 -2.63
C ALA A 112 0.47 6.25 -2.02
N LEU A 113 -0.31 5.19 -2.11
CA LEU A 113 -0.04 3.95 -1.39
C LEU A 113 -0.18 2.73 -2.30
N PHE A 114 0.94 2.02 -2.46
CA PHE A 114 0.96 0.71 -3.12
C PHE A 114 1.30 -0.35 -2.08
N LEU A 115 0.32 -1.20 -1.76
CA LEU A 115 0.52 -2.36 -0.91
C LEU A 115 0.46 -3.60 -1.79
N ARG A 116 1.53 -4.40 -1.76
CA ARG A 116 1.58 -5.69 -2.44
C ARG A 116 1.99 -6.78 -1.47
N ARG A 117 1.25 -7.89 -1.43
CA ARG A 117 1.50 -9.02 -0.52
C ARG A 117 1.72 -8.55 0.92
N THR A 118 0.73 -7.83 1.43
CA THR A 118 0.69 -7.36 2.80
C THR A 118 -0.49 -8.01 3.54
N LEU A 119 -0.38 -8.09 4.87
CA LEU A 119 -1.45 -8.59 5.74
C LEU A 119 -1.47 -7.85 7.08
N GLY A 120 -2.62 -7.77 7.74
CA GLY A 120 -2.74 -7.21 9.08
C GLY A 120 -2.24 -5.77 9.21
N ILE A 121 -2.66 -4.93 8.26
CA ILE A 121 -2.28 -3.52 8.18
C ILE A 121 -3.44 -2.66 8.67
N ASP A 122 -3.19 -1.75 9.62
CA ASP A 122 -4.16 -0.77 10.10
C ASP A 122 -3.73 0.64 9.70
N ILE A 123 -4.51 1.29 8.83
CA ILE A 123 -4.26 2.65 8.37
C ILE A 123 -5.41 3.52 8.83
N GLU A 124 -5.12 4.45 9.74
CA GLU A 124 -6.09 5.35 10.35
C GLU A 124 -5.66 6.82 10.17
N GLU A 125 -6.59 7.71 9.80
CA GLU A 125 -6.28 9.14 9.66
C GLU A 125 -5.11 9.41 8.68
N PHE A 126 -5.11 8.70 7.55
CA PHE A 126 -4.13 8.89 6.48
C PHE A 126 -4.67 9.82 5.39
N THR A 127 -4.01 10.96 5.20
CA THR A 127 -4.38 11.94 4.17
C THR A 127 -3.28 12.06 3.13
N VAL A 128 -3.65 12.01 1.87
CA VAL A 128 -2.69 12.20 0.77
C VAL A 128 -3.23 13.12 -0.32
N ALA A 129 -2.37 14.03 -0.76
CA ALA A 129 -2.63 14.97 -1.83
C ALA A 129 -1.39 15.13 -2.72
N TRP A 130 -1.56 15.74 -3.89
CA TRP A 130 -0.45 16.28 -4.66
C TRP A 130 -0.37 17.80 -4.52
N GLU A 131 0.75 18.38 -4.91
CA GLU A 131 0.99 19.82 -4.85
C GLU A 131 -0.03 20.64 -5.63
N THR A 132 -0.26 21.87 -5.18
CA THR A 132 -1.16 22.81 -5.84
C THR A 132 -0.73 23.04 -7.29
N GLY A 133 -1.64 22.78 -8.24
CA GLY A 133 -1.39 22.93 -9.67
C GLY A 133 -0.82 21.68 -10.35
N ALA A 134 -0.41 20.66 -9.57
CA ALA A 134 -0.07 19.35 -10.10
C ALA A 134 -1.32 18.51 -10.42
N LYS A 135 -1.10 17.40 -11.12
CA LYS A 135 -2.10 16.39 -11.43
C LYS A 135 -1.49 15.00 -11.30
N ASP A 136 -2.30 14.04 -10.91
CA ASP A 136 -1.98 12.63 -10.98
C ASP A 136 -3.26 11.87 -11.37
N GLU A 137 -3.17 11.01 -12.38
CA GLU A 137 -4.34 10.32 -12.93
C GLU A 137 -4.55 8.93 -12.34
N ARG A 138 -3.62 8.47 -11.49
CA ARG A 138 -3.69 7.18 -10.79
C ARG A 138 -4.64 7.26 -9.57
N PRO A 139 -5.14 6.13 -9.04
CA PRO A 139 -5.83 6.12 -7.76
C PRO A 139 -4.87 6.39 -6.60
N GLY A 140 -5.44 6.79 -5.46
CA GLY A 140 -4.66 7.01 -4.24
C GLY A 140 -4.04 5.73 -3.73
N VAL A 141 -4.82 4.65 -3.68
CA VAL A 141 -4.40 3.38 -3.11
C VAL A 141 -4.53 2.26 -4.14
N ILE A 142 -3.54 1.39 -4.19
CA ILE A 142 -3.61 0.08 -4.86
C ILE A 142 -3.25 -1.00 -3.85
N LEU A 143 -4.12 -2.01 -3.75
CA LEU A 143 -3.88 -3.24 -3.02
C LEU A 143 -3.71 -4.39 -4.02
N ASP A 144 -2.57 -5.07 -3.99
CA ASP A 144 -2.20 -6.11 -4.95
C ASP A 144 -1.78 -7.41 -4.24
N GLN A 145 -2.52 -8.50 -4.43
CA GLN A 145 -2.30 -9.76 -3.70
C GLN A 145 -2.25 -9.58 -2.17
N CYS A 146 -3.05 -8.66 -1.62
CA CYS A 146 -3.19 -8.49 -0.17
C CYS A 146 -4.20 -9.50 0.38
N ASP A 147 -3.80 -10.29 1.36
CA ASP A 147 -4.66 -11.28 2.02
C ASP A 147 -5.27 -10.70 3.29
N SER A 148 -6.60 -10.57 3.31
CA SER A 148 -7.35 -10.05 4.46
C SER A 148 -8.11 -11.12 5.22
N THR A 149 -7.95 -12.41 4.88
CA THR A 149 -8.78 -13.51 5.42
C THR A 149 -8.44 -13.84 6.89
N ALA A 150 -7.15 -13.87 7.21
CA ALA A 150 -6.66 -14.08 8.58
C ALA A 150 -6.38 -12.77 9.31
N TYR A 151 -5.87 -11.75 8.59
CA TYR A 151 -5.50 -10.46 9.15
C TYR A 151 -5.94 -9.33 8.23
N PRO A 152 -6.99 -8.57 8.56
CA PRO A 152 -7.54 -7.59 7.65
C PRO A 152 -6.57 -6.45 7.35
N VAL A 153 -6.61 -5.94 6.12
CA VAL A 153 -6.14 -4.60 5.79
C VAL A 153 -7.27 -3.63 6.10
N VAL A 154 -7.05 -2.66 6.98
CA VAL A 154 -8.05 -1.69 7.43
C VAL A 154 -7.68 -0.30 6.91
N LEU A 155 -8.65 0.36 6.25
CA LEU A 155 -8.54 1.76 5.84
C LEU A 155 -9.62 2.60 6.55
N GLY A 156 -9.25 3.28 7.62
CA GLY A 156 -10.13 4.09 8.48
C GLY A 156 -9.85 5.59 8.38
N ASN A 157 -10.88 6.39 8.11
CA ASN A 157 -10.77 7.86 7.97
C ASN A 157 -9.68 8.31 6.97
N CYS A 158 -9.38 7.48 5.99
CA CYS A 158 -8.44 7.81 4.94
C CYS A 158 -9.08 8.73 3.90
N ALA A 159 -8.34 9.74 3.46
CA ALA A 159 -8.77 10.66 2.43
C ALA A 159 -7.70 10.78 1.34
N ALA A 160 -8.10 10.51 0.10
CA ALA A 160 -7.38 10.93 -1.09
C ALA A 160 -7.91 12.31 -1.55
N MET A 161 -7.13 13.02 -2.38
CA MET A 161 -7.55 14.25 -3.05
C MET A 161 -8.97 14.12 -3.67
N PRO A 162 -9.70 15.25 -3.84
CA PRO A 162 -11.03 15.24 -4.45
C PRO A 162 -11.06 14.51 -5.81
N ARG A 163 -11.98 13.54 -5.92
CA ARG A 163 -12.14 12.66 -7.09
C ARG A 163 -12.41 13.36 -8.42
N ASP A 164 -12.95 14.56 -8.38
CA ASP A 164 -13.17 15.39 -9.58
C ASP A 164 -11.86 15.82 -10.27
N ARG A 165 -10.72 15.56 -9.62
CA ARG A 165 -9.38 15.77 -10.16
C ARG A 165 -8.67 14.49 -10.58
N LEU A 166 -9.27 13.33 -10.33
CA LEU A 166 -8.79 12.03 -10.80
C LEU A 166 -9.45 11.67 -12.14
N LYS A 167 -8.72 10.96 -12.99
CA LYS A 167 -9.27 10.33 -14.20
C LYS A 167 -10.03 9.06 -13.88
N VAL A 168 -9.50 8.26 -12.95
CA VAL A 168 -10.15 7.06 -12.45
C VAL A 168 -11.35 7.40 -11.56
N SER A 169 -12.38 6.56 -11.58
CA SER A 169 -13.65 6.78 -10.86
C SER A 169 -13.64 6.31 -9.41
N TYR A 170 -12.50 5.80 -8.93
CA TYR A 170 -12.32 5.15 -7.63
C TYR A 170 -11.06 5.66 -6.92
N ASP A 171 -11.03 5.50 -5.59
CA ASP A 171 -9.95 5.94 -4.72
C ASP A 171 -8.98 4.78 -4.37
N VAL A 172 -9.53 3.56 -4.29
CA VAL A 172 -8.82 2.31 -3.96
C VAL A 172 -9.03 1.28 -5.07
N GLY A 173 -7.95 0.82 -5.70
CA GLY A 173 -7.99 -0.29 -6.66
C GLY A 173 -7.54 -1.61 -6.03
N LEU A 174 -8.30 -2.68 -6.27
CA LEU A 174 -8.03 -4.04 -5.81
C LEU A 174 -7.62 -4.93 -6.98
N ARG A 175 -6.41 -5.50 -6.92
CA ARG A 175 -5.83 -6.38 -7.95
C ARG A 175 -5.58 -7.79 -7.43
N ASN A 176 -5.59 -8.76 -8.34
CA ASN A 176 -5.10 -10.12 -8.09
C ASN A 176 -5.69 -10.78 -6.81
N GLY A 177 -7.00 -10.63 -6.61
CA GLY A 177 -7.71 -11.22 -5.47
C GLY A 177 -7.59 -10.46 -4.15
N SER A 178 -6.99 -9.26 -4.15
CA SER A 178 -6.91 -8.40 -2.97
C SER A 178 -8.29 -8.12 -2.37
N THR A 179 -8.35 -8.17 -1.04
CA THR A 179 -9.51 -7.80 -0.25
C THR A 179 -9.09 -6.90 0.91
N PHE A 180 -10.02 -6.13 1.46
CA PHE A 180 -9.76 -5.30 2.64
C PHE A 180 -11.05 -4.98 3.40
N PHE A 181 -10.89 -4.44 4.61
CA PHE A 181 -11.97 -3.92 5.43
C PHE A 181 -12.00 -2.39 5.37
N GLN A 182 -13.09 -1.84 4.86
CA GLN A 182 -13.37 -0.41 4.94
C GLN A 182 -14.11 -0.12 6.24
N ASP A 183 -13.55 0.74 7.09
CA ASP A 183 -14.31 1.26 8.23
C ASP A 183 -15.42 2.20 7.72
N GLY A 184 -16.61 2.11 8.32
CA GLY A 184 -17.82 2.82 7.88
C GLY A 184 -17.74 4.34 7.99
N SER A 185 -16.66 4.88 8.54
CA SER A 185 -16.36 6.32 8.57
C SER A 185 -15.63 6.82 7.32
N THR A 186 -15.20 5.92 6.44
CA THR A 186 -14.39 6.27 5.26
C THR A 186 -15.26 6.41 3.99
N ASN A 187 -15.12 7.50 3.24
CA ASN A 187 -15.86 7.78 1.98
C ASN A 187 -15.12 7.35 0.70
N LEU A 188 -14.22 6.36 0.79
CA LEU A 188 -13.46 5.85 -0.35
C LEU A 188 -14.36 5.03 -1.28
N LYS A 189 -14.22 5.26 -2.59
CA LYS A 189 -14.74 4.39 -3.63
C LYS A 189 -13.72 3.31 -3.94
N VAL A 190 -14.19 2.07 -4.00
CA VAL A 190 -13.39 0.89 -4.26
C VAL A 190 -13.76 0.34 -5.63
N ALA A 191 -12.77 -0.09 -6.40
CA ALA A 191 -12.97 -0.86 -7.62
C ALA A 191 -12.04 -2.07 -7.66
N HIS A 192 -12.56 -3.19 -8.17
CA HIS A 192 -11.71 -4.27 -8.67
C HIS A 192 -11.17 -3.88 -10.04
N ILE A 193 -9.88 -4.10 -10.24
CA ILE A 193 -9.17 -3.77 -11.47
C ILE A 193 -8.46 -5.04 -11.95
N ASP A 194 -8.89 -5.50 -13.11
CA ASP A 194 -8.40 -6.69 -13.80
C ASP A 194 -7.21 -6.35 -14.69
#